data_AF-A0A8H8RNU9-F1
#
_entry.id   AF-A0A8H8RNU9-F1
#
_cell.length_a   1.000
_cell.length_b   1.000
_cell.length_c   1.000
_cell.angle_alpha   90.00
_cell.angle_beta   90.00
_cell.angle_gamma   90.00
#
_symmetry.space_group_name_H-M   'P 1'
#
loop_
_entity.id
_entity.type
_entity.pdbx_description
1 polymer ?
#
loop_
_entity_poly.entity_id
_entity_poly.type
_entity_poly.pdbx_seq_one_letter_code
_entity_poly.pdbx_strand_id
1 'polypeptide(L)'
;LIDSSRGGLTTFHGPGQLVLYPILDLKSIRSPKYPKGLGVRDYVCLLEHSTIAVLAKWDIEAKRTANPGVWVEVYSAEENAYGEEVEKMEEKKIAALGVHLRRNVSSYGVGLNVYTDLRWFERITACGARGARGDEYEGWV
;
A
#
# COMPACT_ATOMS: atom_id res chain seq x y z
N LEU A 1 6.27 -18.37 7.80
CA LEU A 1 6.94 -17.09 7.46
C LEU A 1 7.95 -17.40 6.36
N ILE A 2 8.05 -16.55 5.33
CA ILE A 2 9.02 -16.72 4.23
C ILE A 2 9.83 -15.43 4.15
N ASP A 3 11.15 -15.55 4.23
CA ASP A 3 12.06 -14.43 4.03
C ASP A 3 12.13 -14.07 2.54
N SER A 4 12.15 -12.78 2.25
CA SER A 4 12.17 -12.28 0.87
C SER A 4 13.08 -11.06 0.74
N SER A 5 13.56 -10.83 -0.49
CA SER A 5 14.44 -9.70 -0.82
C SER A 5 13.71 -8.38 -1.10
N ARG A 6 12.38 -8.32 -0.87
CA ARG A 6 11.58 -7.12 -1.09
C ARG A 6 11.97 -6.00 -0.13
N GLY A 7 11.83 -4.76 -0.56
CA GLY A 7 11.82 -3.64 0.38
C GLY A 7 10.56 -3.65 1.26
N GLY A 8 10.67 -3.07 2.46
CA GLY A 8 9.58 -2.98 3.45
C GLY A 8 9.70 -4.02 4.58
N LEU A 9 8.77 -3.96 5.54
CA LEU A 9 8.65 -4.95 6.63
C LEU A 9 7.76 -6.13 6.20
N THR A 10 7.48 -7.02 7.15
CA THR A 10 6.57 -8.16 7.02
C THR A 10 5.22 -7.73 6.42
N THR A 11 4.66 -8.58 5.57
CA THR A 11 3.34 -8.38 4.97
C THR A 11 2.64 -9.74 4.83
N PHE A 12 1.36 -9.72 4.53
CA PHE A 12 0.54 -10.91 4.33
C PHE A 12 0.04 -10.97 2.88
N HIS A 13 0.06 -12.18 2.32
CA HIS A 13 -0.57 -12.51 1.05
C HIS A 13 -1.44 -13.75 1.24
N GLY A 14 -2.68 -13.71 0.77
CA GLY A 14 -3.64 -14.80 0.91
C GLY A 14 -4.86 -14.63 0.02
N PRO A 15 -5.83 -15.56 0.10
CA PRO A 15 -7.07 -15.48 -0.66
C PRO A 15 -7.76 -14.12 -0.46
N GLY A 16 -8.33 -13.57 -1.54
CA GLY A 16 -8.94 -12.24 -1.51
C GLY A 16 -8.01 -11.07 -1.74
N GLN A 17 -6.70 -11.31 -1.81
CA GLN A 17 -5.73 -10.28 -2.16
C GLN A 17 -5.26 -10.41 -3.61
N LEU A 18 -5.38 -9.32 -4.37
CA LEU A 18 -4.80 -9.23 -5.70
C LEU A 18 -3.31 -8.89 -5.58
N VAL A 19 -2.46 -9.75 -6.12
CA VAL A 19 -1.01 -9.54 -6.14
C VAL A 19 -0.55 -9.29 -7.58
N LEU A 20 0.09 -8.15 -7.81
CA LEU A 20 0.64 -7.75 -9.10
C LEU A 20 2.16 -7.61 -9.00
N TYR A 21 2.89 -8.38 -9.81
CA TYR A 21 4.35 -8.33 -9.92
C TYR A 21 4.80 -7.94 -11.33
N PRO A 22 4.91 -6.63 -11.65
CA PRO A 22 5.43 -6.22 -12.94
C PRO A 22 6.94 -6.50 -12.99
N ILE A 23 7.34 -7.31 -13.95
CA ILE A 23 8.74 -7.67 -14.20
C ILE A 23 9.22 -6.85 -15.39
N LEU A 24 9.91 -5.74 -15.10
CA LEU A 24 10.27 -4.72 -16.08
C LEU A 24 11.75 -4.37 -15.93
N ASP A 25 12.47 -4.22 -17.05
CA ASP A 25 13.78 -3.56 -17.06
C ASP A 25 13.56 -2.04 -17.01
N LEU A 26 13.72 -1.45 -15.83
CA LEU A 26 13.44 -0.02 -15.64
C LEU A 26 14.40 0.86 -16.45
N LYS A 27 15.60 0.37 -16.77
CA LYS A 27 16.59 1.13 -17.53
C LYS A 27 16.27 1.19 -19.04
N SER A 28 15.48 0.24 -19.53
CA SER A 28 14.99 0.24 -20.92
C SER A 28 13.82 1.21 -21.10
N ILE A 29 13.06 1.50 -20.04
CA ILE A 29 11.95 2.47 -20.04
C ILE A 29 12.50 3.90 -20.09
N ARG A 30 12.62 4.45 -21.29
CA ARG A 30 13.13 5.80 -21.53
C ARG A 30 12.04 6.71 -22.09
N SER A 31 12.10 7.97 -21.69
CA SER A 31 11.23 9.04 -22.20
C SER A 31 11.94 10.38 -22.04
N PRO A 32 11.40 11.49 -22.57
CA PRO A 32 11.93 12.82 -22.27
C PRO A 32 12.01 13.11 -20.76
N LYS A 33 11.09 12.55 -19.96
CA LYS A 33 11.12 12.63 -18.49
C LYS A 33 12.19 11.71 -17.87
N TYR A 34 12.45 10.57 -18.49
CA TYR A 34 13.37 9.52 -18.01
C TYR A 34 14.51 9.25 -19.01
N PRO A 35 15.38 10.23 -19.29
CA PRO A 35 16.39 10.11 -20.35
C PRO A 35 17.41 8.99 -20.09
N LYS A 36 17.62 8.65 -18.80
CA LYS A 36 18.55 7.59 -18.36
C LYS A 36 17.85 6.26 -18.00
N GLY A 37 16.54 6.17 -18.19
CA GLY A 37 15.71 5.07 -17.68
C GLY A 37 14.83 5.51 -16.49
N LEU A 38 13.79 4.74 -16.20
CA LEU A 38 12.86 4.95 -15.09
C LEU A 38 13.57 4.67 -13.75
N GLY A 39 13.53 5.64 -12.82
CA GLY A 39 14.09 5.47 -11.48
C GLY A 39 13.20 4.61 -10.57
N VAL A 40 13.77 3.99 -9.53
CA VAL A 40 13.00 3.15 -8.61
C VAL A 40 11.91 3.92 -7.86
N ARG A 41 12.17 5.18 -7.49
CA ARG A 41 11.20 6.03 -6.80
C ARG A 41 10.03 6.37 -7.72
N ASP A 42 10.32 6.76 -8.96
CA ASP A 42 9.30 7.00 -9.97
C ASP A 42 8.50 5.74 -10.30
N TYR A 43 9.15 4.57 -10.32
CA TYR A 43 8.47 3.30 -10.50
C TYR A 43 7.49 2.98 -9.36
N VAL A 44 7.91 3.19 -8.10
CA VAL A 44 6.99 3.04 -6.94
C VAL A 44 5.82 4.02 -7.05
N CYS A 45 6.07 5.30 -7.36
CA CYS A 45 5.01 6.28 -7.59
C CYS A 45 4.06 5.84 -8.72
N LEU A 46 4.58 5.28 -9.80
CA LEU A 46 3.77 4.79 -10.92
C LEU A 46 2.87 3.61 -10.50
N LEU A 47 3.37 2.71 -9.65
CA LEU A 47 2.56 1.62 -9.09
C LEU A 47 1.44 2.16 -8.18
N GLU A 48 1.74 3.12 -7.31
CA GLU A 48 0.74 3.77 -6.46
C GLU A 48 -0.32 4.47 -7.30
N HIS A 49 0.08 5.28 -8.28
CA HIS A 49 -0.84 5.97 -9.18
C HIS A 49 -1.68 5.02 -10.02
N SER A 50 -1.09 3.94 -10.53
CA SER A 50 -1.84 2.93 -11.29
C SER A 50 -2.87 2.24 -10.41
N THR A 51 -2.52 1.95 -9.16
CA THR A 51 -3.43 1.33 -8.19
C THR A 51 -4.58 2.27 -7.83
N ILE A 52 -4.28 3.56 -7.57
CA ILE A 52 -5.31 4.60 -7.33
C ILE A 52 -6.23 4.75 -8.55
N ALA A 53 -5.67 4.81 -9.75
CA ALA A 53 -6.45 4.94 -10.99
C ALA A 53 -7.35 3.73 -11.24
N VAL A 54 -6.95 2.55 -10.79
CA VAL A 54 -7.76 1.33 -10.83
C VAL A 54 -8.89 1.40 -9.79
N LEU A 55 -8.59 1.80 -8.55
CA LEU A 55 -9.59 1.99 -7.48
C LEU A 55 -10.65 3.03 -7.84
N ALA A 56 -10.25 4.12 -8.50
CA ALA A 56 -11.16 5.16 -8.96
C ALA A 56 -12.21 4.64 -9.96
N LYS A 57 -11.97 3.53 -10.67
CA LYS A 57 -12.98 2.91 -11.55
C LYS A 57 -14.12 2.23 -10.79
N TRP A 58 -13.94 2.02 -9.49
CA TRP A 58 -14.94 1.49 -8.56
C TRP A 58 -15.39 2.55 -7.55
N ASP A 59 -15.19 3.83 -7.86
CA ASP A 59 -15.57 4.97 -7.02
C ASP A 59 -14.91 4.96 -5.62
N ILE A 60 -13.75 4.31 -5.49
CA ILE A 60 -12.95 4.31 -4.27
C ILE A 60 -11.94 5.45 -4.35
N GLU A 61 -12.14 6.47 -3.51
CA GLU A 61 -11.20 7.59 -3.38
C GLU A 61 -9.98 7.17 -2.55
N ALA A 62 -8.87 6.93 -3.26
CA ALA A 62 -7.62 6.49 -2.66
C ALA A 62 -6.51 7.51 -2.86
N LYS A 63 -5.59 7.58 -1.90
CA LYS A 63 -4.50 8.55 -1.84
C LYS A 63 -3.17 7.91 -1.46
N ARG A 64 -2.12 8.69 -1.69
CA ARG A 64 -0.78 8.42 -1.16
C ARG A 64 -0.60 9.19 0.14
N THR A 65 0.22 8.67 1.04
CA THR A 65 0.63 9.35 2.27
C THR A 65 2.16 9.39 2.35
N ALA A 66 2.71 9.89 3.46
CA ALA A 66 4.14 9.79 3.73
C ALA A 66 4.63 8.32 3.86
N ASN A 67 3.71 7.39 4.12
CA ASN A 67 4.00 5.97 4.26
C ASN A 67 3.76 5.25 2.92
N PRO A 68 4.70 4.41 2.45
CA PRO A 68 4.53 3.67 1.19
C PRO A 68 3.27 2.81 1.19
N GLY A 69 2.55 2.83 0.07
CA GLY A 69 1.25 2.18 -0.03
C GLY A 69 0.20 3.07 -0.66
N VAL A 70 -0.98 2.49 -0.84
CA VAL A 70 -2.20 3.22 -1.18
C VAL A 70 -3.14 3.15 0.00
N TRP A 71 -3.76 4.28 0.31
CA TRP A 71 -4.58 4.49 1.51
C TRP A 71 -5.94 5.07 1.13
N VAL A 72 -6.95 4.83 1.96
CA VAL A 72 -8.30 5.38 1.85
C VAL A 72 -8.68 6.02 3.18
N GLU A 73 -9.59 6.99 3.14
CA GLU A 73 -10.22 7.53 4.36
C GLU A 73 -11.49 6.73 4.63
N VAL A 74 -11.62 6.23 5.86
CA VAL A 74 -12.80 5.50 6.32
C VAL A 74 -13.45 6.32 7.41
N TYR A 75 -14.74 6.56 7.27
CA TYR A 75 -15.55 7.29 8.24
C TYR A 75 -16.41 6.31 9.01
N SER A 76 -16.40 6.43 10.33
CA SER A 76 -17.23 5.64 11.24
C SER A 76 -17.83 6.52 12.32
N ALA A 77 -19.01 6.16 12.80
CA ALA A 77 -19.57 6.77 14.00
C ALA A 77 -18.78 6.34 15.24
N GLU A 78 -18.43 7.29 16.10
CA GLU A 78 -17.81 7.07 17.41
C GLU A 78 -18.54 7.94 18.44
N GLU A 79 -18.70 7.45 19.68
CA GLU A 79 -19.23 8.27 20.77
C GLU A 79 -18.11 9.07 21.43
N ASN A 80 -18.31 10.38 21.58
CA ASN A 80 -17.39 11.22 22.34
C ASN A 80 -17.59 11.04 23.86
N ALA A 81 -16.74 11.70 24.67
CA ALA A 81 -16.81 11.64 26.14
C ALA A 81 -18.14 12.14 26.75
N TYR A 82 -18.99 12.78 25.96
CA TYR A 82 -20.29 13.31 26.34
C TYR A 82 -21.46 12.45 25.84
N GLY A 83 -21.18 11.31 25.20
CA GLY A 83 -22.20 10.43 24.62
C GLY A 83 -22.83 10.98 23.34
N GLU A 84 -22.17 11.92 22.66
CA GLU A 84 -22.62 12.43 21.37
C GLU A 84 -21.94 11.65 20.25
N GLU A 85 -22.71 11.28 19.23
CA GLU A 85 -22.20 10.65 18.02
C GLU A 85 -21.39 11.66 17.21
N VAL A 86 -20.11 11.36 17.01
CA VAL A 86 -19.19 12.14 16.19
C VAL A 86 -18.64 11.27 15.07
N GLU A 87 -18.40 11.89 13.92
CA GLU A 87 -17.77 11.22 12.80
C GLU A 87 -16.25 11.12 13.01
N LYS A 88 -15.74 9.90 13.09
CA LYS A 88 -14.30 9.62 13.17
C LYS A 88 -13.79 9.27 11.77
N MET A 89 -12.76 9.99 11.32
CA MET A 89 -12.04 9.66 10.09
C MET A 89 -10.74 8.92 10.40
N GLU A 90 -10.52 7.80 9.73
CA GLU A 90 -9.31 6.99 9.84
C GLU A 90 -8.67 6.74 8.47
N GLU A 91 -7.34 6.89 8.40
CA GLU A 91 -6.59 6.49 7.21
C GLU A 91 -6.29 4.98 7.25
N LYS A 92 -6.84 4.21 6.30
CA LYS A 92 -6.59 2.77 6.19
C LYS A 92 -5.85 2.43 4.90
N LYS A 93 -4.82 1.60 4.99
CA LYS A 93 -4.05 1.09 3.85
C LYS A 93 -4.85 0.01 3.13
N ILE A 94 -5.13 0.26 1.86
CA ILE A 94 -5.81 -0.69 0.97
C ILE A 94 -4.84 -1.51 0.12
N ALA A 95 -3.64 -0.96 -0.15
CA ALA A 95 -2.61 -1.69 -0.90
C ALA A 95 -1.21 -1.52 -0.31
N ALA A 96 -0.54 -2.65 -0.11
CA ALA A 96 0.87 -2.70 0.23
C ALA A 96 1.72 -2.63 -1.06
N LEU A 97 2.80 -1.88 -1.01
CA LEU A 97 3.82 -1.89 -2.05
C LEU A 97 5.13 -2.41 -1.50
N GLY A 98 5.86 -3.14 -2.33
CA GLY A 98 7.30 -3.22 -2.17
C GLY A 98 7.91 -3.92 -3.34
N VAL A 99 9.05 -3.38 -3.74
CA VAL A 99 9.74 -3.73 -4.97
C VAL A 99 11.17 -4.12 -4.63
N HIS A 100 11.76 -4.92 -5.48
CA HIS A 100 13.19 -5.22 -5.47
C HIS A 100 13.74 -5.01 -6.88
N LEU A 101 14.97 -4.56 -6.99
CA LEU A 101 15.66 -4.43 -8.26
C LEU A 101 16.93 -5.25 -8.27
N ARG A 102 17.08 -6.08 -9.31
CA ARG A 102 18.34 -6.76 -9.60
C ARG A 102 18.70 -6.51 -11.06
N ARG A 103 19.88 -5.90 -11.29
CA ARG A 103 20.35 -5.53 -12.64
C ARG A 103 19.30 -4.71 -13.41
N ASN A 104 18.66 -3.75 -12.74
CA ASN A 104 17.57 -2.89 -13.24
C ASN A 104 16.23 -3.58 -13.52
N VAL A 105 16.12 -4.91 -13.34
CA VAL A 105 14.87 -5.64 -13.50
C VAL A 105 14.10 -5.67 -12.18
N SER A 106 12.82 -5.30 -12.22
CA SER A 106 11.93 -5.31 -11.05
C SER A 106 11.46 -6.71 -10.67
N SER A 107 11.20 -6.87 -9.38
CA SER A 107 10.51 -8.01 -8.78
C SER A 107 9.59 -7.51 -7.67
N TYR A 108 8.62 -8.34 -7.29
CA TYR A 108 7.51 -7.96 -6.41
C TYR A 108 6.67 -6.82 -7.02
N GLY A 109 5.92 -6.07 -6.20
CA GLY A 109 5.02 -5.04 -6.70
C GLY A 109 3.95 -4.65 -5.69
N VAL A 110 2.69 -4.84 -6.05
CA VAL A 110 1.51 -4.40 -5.28
C VAL A 110 0.77 -5.61 -4.72
N GLY A 111 0.36 -5.54 -3.46
CA GLY A 111 -0.66 -6.40 -2.86
C GLY A 111 -1.87 -5.54 -2.52
N LEU A 112 -2.93 -5.63 -3.31
CA LEU A 112 -4.18 -4.89 -3.14
C LEU A 112 -5.21 -5.79 -2.44
N ASN A 113 -5.76 -5.31 -1.33
CA ASN A 113 -6.85 -6.00 -0.66
C ASN A 113 -8.15 -5.78 -1.42
N VAL A 114 -8.84 -6.88 -1.78
CA VAL A 114 -10.14 -6.82 -2.47
C VAL A 114 -11.23 -7.42 -1.59
N TYR A 115 -11.00 -8.63 -1.10
CA TYR A 115 -11.82 -9.31 -0.10
C TYR A 115 -10.94 -10.12 0.87
N THR A 116 -9.73 -9.62 1.12
CA THR A 116 -8.73 -10.25 1.99
C THR A 116 -9.23 -10.31 3.44
N ASP A 117 -9.01 -11.43 4.13
CA ASP A 117 -9.22 -11.49 5.58
C ASP A 117 -8.16 -10.67 6.31
N LEU A 118 -8.54 -9.48 6.79
CA LEU A 118 -7.60 -8.53 7.38
C LEU A 118 -7.07 -8.94 8.76
N ARG A 119 -7.69 -9.93 9.43
CA ARG A 119 -7.24 -10.46 10.73
C ARG A 119 -5.84 -11.11 10.66
N TRP A 120 -5.36 -11.39 9.46
CA TRP A 120 -3.97 -11.83 9.26
C TRP A 120 -2.95 -10.71 9.47
N PHE A 121 -3.32 -9.45 9.21
CA PHE A 121 -2.46 -8.30 9.46
C PHE A 121 -2.31 -7.98 10.95
N GLU A 122 -3.32 -8.28 11.77
CA GLU A 122 -3.25 -8.17 13.24
C GLU A 122 -2.18 -9.09 13.87
N ARG A 123 -1.77 -10.13 13.14
CA ARG A 123 -0.80 -11.13 13.61
C ARG A 123 0.65 -10.81 13.24
N ILE A 124 0.90 -9.69 12.55
CA ILE A 124 2.22 -9.32 12.05
C ILE A 124 2.55 -7.86 12.28
N THR A 125 3.85 -7.57 12.43
CA THR A 125 4.34 -6.19 12.37
C THR A 125 4.49 -5.72 10.93
N ALA A 126 3.41 -5.15 10.39
CA ALA A 126 3.41 -4.56 9.06
C ALA A 126 3.93 -3.11 9.05
N CYS A 127 4.39 -2.65 7.89
CA CYS A 127 4.89 -1.28 7.74
C CYS A 127 3.75 -0.27 7.56
N GLY A 128 3.65 0.73 8.46
CA GLY A 128 2.62 1.78 8.53
C GLY A 128 1.41 1.32 9.36
N ALA A 129 0.85 2.07 10.31
CA ALA A 129 0.91 3.50 10.65
C ALA A 129 1.75 3.82 11.92
N ARG A 130 2.20 5.07 12.08
CA ARG A 130 2.75 5.59 13.34
C ARG A 130 1.61 6.17 14.17
N GLY A 131 1.15 5.44 15.18
CA GLY A 131 0.52 6.01 16.38
C GLY A 131 1.60 6.53 17.32
N ALA A 132 1.39 7.69 17.95
CA ALA A 132 2.30 8.24 18.93
C ALA A 132 2.19 7.44 20.24
N ARG A 133 3.30 6.79 20.62
CA ARG A 133 3.49 5.78 21.69
C ARG A 133 3.23 4.35 21.19
N GLY A 134 4.11 3.45 21.59
CA GLY A 134 4.22 2.10 21.05
C GLY A 134 2.88 1.36 21.05
N ASP A 135 2.72 0.52 20.03
CA ASP A 135 1.63 -0.45 19.84
C ASP A 135 0.26 0.17 19.54
N GLU A 136 -0.12 0.21 18.25
CA GLU A 136 -1.51 0.04 17.79
C GLU A 136 -1.57 -0.11 16.25
N TYR A 137 -2.14 -1.23 15.81
CA TYR A 137 -2.32 -1.64 14.40
C TYR A 137 -3.74 -1.32 13.97
N GLU A 138 -3.97 -0.11 13.47
CA GLU A 138 -5.24 0.22 12.87
C GLU A 138 -5.00 0.93 11.56
N GLY A 139 -5.44 0.30 10.48
CA GLY A 139 -5.38 0.91 9.17
C GLY A 139 -5.13 -0.07 8.04
N TRP A 140 -5.87 -1.17 7.99
CA TRP A 140 -6.03 -1.94 6.76
C TRP A 140 -7.49 -1.91 6.33
N VAL A 141 -7.70 -1.80 5.02
CA VAL A 141 -8.98 -2.01 4.31
C VAL A 141 -8.74 -3.04 3.23
#